data_AF-A0A497NSY1-F1
#
_entry.id   AF-A0A497NSY1-F1
#
_cell.length_a   1.000
_cell.length_b   1.000
_cell.length_c   1.000
_cell.angle_alpha   90.00
_cell.angle_beta   90.00
_cell.angle_gamma   90.00
#
_symmetry.space_group_name_H-M   'P 1'
#
loop_
_entity.id
_entity.type
_entity.pdbx_description
1 polymer ?
#
loop_
_entity_poly.entity_id
_entity_poly.type
_entity_poly.pdbx_seq_one_letter_code
_entity_poly.pdbx_strand_id
1 'polypeptide(L)'
;MFTISEQMRGKDLTKSSLRKMKTVLFLLIVITSTLTFLSVSDVRAETEIISIEPSQGKVGTTVQLKANITTPEGPFQIRFDGETITSGNATGNRVDVSFKIPSAPAGNHTITIFDVENNTESAPKTFKILPSYSLKAYTPEPPMQLQEGDSVNISLSIT
;
A
#
# COMPACT_ATOMS: atom_id res chain seq x y z
N MET A 1 -50.26 2.16 76.30
CA MET A 1 -50.41 1.54 74.97
C MET A 1 -49.34 2.15 74.07
N PHE A 2 -48.15 1.55 74.04
CA PHE A 2 -46.94 2.09 73.39
C PHE A 2 -46.52 1.14 72.29
N THR A 3 -46.82 1.36 71.01
CA THR A 3 -46.15 0.58 69.96
C THR A 3 -46.30 1.14 68.52
N ILE A 4 -45.18 1.13 67.79
CA ILE A 4 -45.01 0.95 66.32
C ILE A 4 -44.55 2.16 65.46
N SER A 5 -44.86 3.42 65.77
CA SER A 5 -44.65 4.49 64.77
C SER A 5 -43.19 4.95 64.54
N GLU A 6 -42.26 4.83 65.49
CA GLU A 6 -40.88 5.32 65.31
C GLU A 6 -39.92 4.31 64.66
N GLN A 7 -40.12 3.00 64.85
CA GLN A 7 -39.30 1.96 64.23
C GLN A 7 -39.50 1.87 62.70
N MET A 8 -40.67 2.26 62.20
CA MET A 8 -40.99 2.23 60.77
C MET A 8 -40.31 3.38 59.99
N ARG A 9 -40.07 4.53 60.63
CA ARG A 9 -39.50 5.74 60.00
C ARG A 9 -38.01 5.62 59.71
N GLY A 10 -37.22 4.99 60.59
CA GLY A 10 -35.78 4.77 60.38
C GLY A 10 -35.47 3.68 59.33
N LYS A 11 -36.32 2.66 59.22
CA LYS A 11 -36.14 1.56 58.27
C LYS A 11 -36.47 1.95 56.82
N ASP A 12 -37.46 2.83 56.62
CA ASP A 12 -37.79 3.33 55.29
C ASP A 12 -36.76 4.33 54.74
N LEU A 13 -36.17 5.17 55.60
CA LEU A 13 -35.10 6.10 55.20
C LEU A 13 -33.82 5.38 54.74
N THR A 14 -33.41 4.34 55.47
CA THR A 14 -32.22 3.54 55.13
C THR A 14 -32.41 2.70 53.87
N LYS A 15 -33.60 2.10 53.68
CA LYS A 15 -33.96 1.33 52.47
C LYS A 15 -34.05 2.22 51.23
N SER A 16 -34.57 3.44 51.37
CA SER A 16 -34.64 4.45 50.28
C SER A 16 -33.26 4.93 49.86
N SER A 17 -32.37 5.21 50.82
CA SER A 17 -30.98 5.60 50.57
C SER A 17 -30.18 4.49 49.89
N LEU A 18 -30.32 3.24 50.37
CA LEU A 18 -29.67 2.08 49.77
C LEU A 18 -30.18 1.79 48.35
N ARG A 19 -31.48 1.99 48.08
CA ARG A 19 -32.06 1.88 46.73
C ARG A 19 -31.47 2.93 45.78
N LYS A 20 -31.36 4.19 46.22
CA LYS A 20 -30.74 5.27 45.43
C LYS A 20 -29.26 5.02 45.18
N MET A 21 -28.52 4.56 46.19
CA MET A 21 -27.09 4.22 46.06
C MET A 21 -26.87 3.07 45.06
N LYS A 22 -27.71 2.03 45.09
CA LYS A 22 -27.68 0.95 44.09
C LYS A 22 -28.01 1.44 42.68
N THR A 23 -28.99 2.34 42.54
CA THR A 23 -29.32 2.95 41.24
C THR A 23 -28.17 3.80 40.71
N VAL A 24 -27.52 4.61 41.57
CA VAL A 24 -26.36 5.42 41.19
C VAL A 24 -25.16 4.54 40.83
N LEU A 25 -24.89 3.49 41.60
CA LEU A 25 -23.83 2.52 41.31
C LEU A 25 -24.09 1.78 39.99
N PHE A 26 -25.34 1.38 39.73
CA PHE A 26 -25.74 0.76 38.46
C PHE A 26 -25.57 1.73 37.28
N LEU A 27 -25.98 3.00 37.44
CA LEU A 27 -25.79 4.03 36.41
C LEU A 27 -24.31 4.28 36.12
N LEU A 28 -23.46 4.31 37.16
CA LEU A 28 -22.00 4.43 37.03
C LEU A 28 -21.39 3.26 36.27
N ILE A 29 -21.80 2.02 36.58
CA ILE A 29 -21.35 0.81 35.87
C ILE A 29 -21.77 0.86 34.39
N VAL A 30 -22.99 1.31 34.09
CA VAL A 30 -23.47 1.45 32.70
C VAL A 30 -22.67 2.51 31.94
N ILE A 31 -22.38 3.67 32.56
CA ILE A 31 -21.58 4.75 31.94
C ILE A 31 -20.13 4.33 31.70
N THR A 32 -19.49 3.64 32.67
CA THR A 32 -18.12 3.15 32.47
C THR A 32 -18.05 2.02 31.44
N SER A 33 -19.09 1.17 31.39
CA SER A 33 -19.21 0.11 30.39
C SER A 33 -19.31 0.72 28.99
N THR A 34 -20.19 1.72 28.77
CA THR A 34 -20.32 2.38 27.47
C THR A 34 -19.06 3.16 27.05
N LEU A 35 -18.30 3.73 27.99
CA LEU A 35 -17.03 4.41 27.68
C LEU A 35 -15.95 3.47 27.13
N THR A 36 -15.94 2.20 27.56
CA THR A 36 -14.99 1.19 27.06
C THR A 36 -15.32 0.65 25.66
N PHE A 37 -16.52 0.95 25.12
CA PHE A 37 -16.93 0.56 23.76
C PHE A 37 -16.65 1.62 22.70
N LEU A 38 -15.97 2.72 23.04
CA LEU A 38 -15.33 3.57 22.04
C LEU A 38 -14.08 2.86 21.52
N SER A 39 -14.27 1.78 20.77
CA SER A 39 -13.22 1.22 19.93
C SER A 39 -12.88 2.27 18.89
N VAL A 40 -11.77 2.98 19.10
CA VAL A 40 -11.17 3.81 18.07
C VAL A 40 -10.73 2.85 16.97
N SER A 41 -11.43 2.86 15.85
CA SER A 41 -10.97 2.18 14.64
C SER A 41 -9.59 2.75 14.31
N ASP A 42 -8.54 1.94 14.39
CA ASP A 42 -7.22 2.31 13.90
C ASP A 42 -7.33 2.41 12.38
N VAL A 43 -7.56 3.64 11.86
CA VAL A 43 -7.64 3.87 10.42
C VAL A 43 -6.21 3.81 9.89
N ARG A 44 -5.82 2.63 9.42
CA ARG A 44 -4.54 2.43 8.74
C ARG A 44 -4.69 2.74 7.26
N ALA A 45 -3.65 3.31 6.66
CA ALA A 45 -3.58 3.42 5.20
C ALA A 45 -3.55 2.02 4.59
N GLU A 46 -4.19 1.82 3.44
CA GLU A 46 -4.07 0.57 2.69
C GLU A 46 -2.73 0.52 1.96
N THR A 47 -2.12 -0.67 1.87
CA THR A 47 -0.91 -0.88 1.06
C THR A 47 -1.27 -0.86 -0.42
N GLU A 48 -1.04 0.27 -1.09
CA GLU A 48 -1.50 0.51 -2.46
C GLU A 48 -0.50 1.37 -3.26
N ILE A 49 -0.33 1.02 -4.55
CA ILE A 49 0.36 1.87 -5.53
C ILE A 49 -0.61 2.92 -6.08
N ILE A 50 -0.35 4.19 -5.74
CA ILE A 50 -1.12 5.34 -6.21
C ILE A 50 -0.80 5.60 -7.70
N SER A 51 0.49 5.72 -8.04
CA SER A 51 0.92 6.04 -9.41
C SER A 51 2.32 5.53 -9.73
N ILE A 52 2.53 5.21 -11.01
CA ILE A 52 3.85 5.01 -11.61
C ILE A 52 3.97 5.93 -12.84
N GLU A 53 5.09 6.63 -12.99
CA GLU A 53 5.33 7.52 -14.13
C GLU A 53 6.81 7.42 -14.58
N PRO A 54 7.08 7.09 -15.85
CA PRO A 54 6.12 6.67 -16.88
C PRO A 54 5.55 5.26 -16.64
N SER A 55 4.42 4.94 -17.27
CA SER A 55 3.82 3.59 -17.27
C SER A 55 4.35 2.66 -18.37
N GLN A 56 5.23 3.17 -19.22
CA GLN A 56 5.90 2.41 -20.27
C GLN A 56 7.27 3.00 -20.59
N GLY A 57 8.19 2.16 -21.09
CA GLY A 57 9.54 2.58 -21.42
C GLY A 57 10.43 1.40 -21.81
N LYS A 58 11.70 1.65 -22.08
CA LYS A 58 12.69 0.59 -22.37
C LYS A 58 13.31 0.07 -21.07
N VAL A 59 14.05 -1.03 -21.14
CA VAL A 59 14.94 -1.45 -20.05
C VAL A 59 15.82 -0.27 -19.61
N GLY A 60 15.99 -0.10 -18.30
CA GLY A 60 16.75 1.00 -17.71
C GLY A 60 16.00 2.33 -17.60
N THR A 61 14.75 2.42 -18.08
CA THR A 61 13.89 3.61 -17.85
C THR A 61 13.76 3.87 -16.35
N THR A 62 13.92 5.12 -15.94
CA THR A 62 13.69 5.52 -14.55
C THR A 62 12.21 5.79 -14.34
N VAL A 63 11.60 5.11 -13.38
CA VAL A 63 10.18 5.23 -13.03
C VAL A 63 10.06 5.83 -11.64
N GLN A 64 9.25 6.87 -11.52
CA GLN A 64 8.79 7.38 -10.22
C GLN A 64 7.58 6.58 -9.77
N LEU A 65 7.62 6.04 -8.55
CA LEU A 65 6.52 5.33 -7.92
C LEU A 65 6.08 6.08 -6.67
N LYS A 66 4.78 6.33 -6.56
CA LYS A 66 4.12 6.84 -5.35
C LYS A 66 3.15 5.80 -4.85
N ALA A 67 3.24 5.49 -3.57
CA ALA A 67 2.44 4.47 -2.91
C ALA A 67 2.21 4.81 -1.44
N ASN A 68 1.30 4.06 -0.82
CA ASN A 68 1.15 3.99 0.63
C ASN A 68 1.42 2.56 1.10
N ILE A 69 1.88 2.43 2.35
CA ILE A 69 1.93 1.16 3.08
C ILE A 69 1.14 1.28 4.38
N THR A 70 0.73 0.14 4.93
CA THR A 70 -0.08 0.08 6.15
C THR A 70 0.73 0.47 7.38
N THR A 71 2.00 0.04 7.43
CA THR A 71 2.91 0.30 8.55
C THR A 71 3.56 1.68 8.44
N PRO A 72 3.26 2.64 9.34
CA PRO A 72 3.92 3.94 9.32
C PRO A 72 5.42 3.80 9.67
N GLU A 73 6.29 4.51 8.94
CA GLU A 73 7.77 4.39 9.01
C GLU A 73 8.30 2.97 8.71
N GLY A 74 7.42 2.09 8.25
CA GLY A 74 7.70 0.67 8.07
C GLY A 74 8.60 0.38 6.86
N PRO A 75 9.31 -0.77 6.89
CA PRO A 75 10.09 -1.24 5.76
C PRO A 75 9.19 -1.71 4.60
N PHE A 76 9.55 -1.34 3.38
CA PHE A 76 8.90 -1.78 2.15
C PHE A 76 9.88 -2.37 1.13
N GLN A 77 9.34 -3.15 0.20
CA GLN A 77 10.02 -3.64 -1.00
C GLN A 77 9.20 -3.30 -2.24
N ILE A 78 9.81 -2.71 -3.26
CA ILE A 78 9.22 -2.65 -4.60
C ILE A 78 9.66 -3.89 -5.36
N ARG A 79 8.69 -4.58 -5.95
CA ARG A 79 8.92 -5.80 -6.72
C ARG A 79 8.53 -5.61 -8.17
N PHE A 80 9.33 -6.19 -9.07
CA PHE A 80 9.11 -6.25 -10.50
C PHE A 80 8.99 -7.72 -10.88
N ASP A 81 7.85 -8.14 -11.41
CA ASP A 81 7.51 -9.54 -11.68
C ASP A 81 7.76 -10.48 -10.48
N GLY A 82 7.53 -9.97 -9.26
CA GLY A 82 7.74 -10.69 -8.00
C GLY A 82 9.17 -10.59 -7.42
N GLU A 83 10.15 -10.11 -8.18
CA GLU A 83 11.53 -9.95 -7.72
C GLU A 83 11.76 -8.57 -7.09
N THR A 84 12.42 -8.51 -5.93
CA THR A 84 12.68 -7.24 -5.26
C THR A 84 13.75 -6.43 -6.01
N ILE A 85 13.37 -5.24 -6.47
CA ILE A 85 14.26 -4.33 -7.22
C ILE A 85 14.75 -3.15 -6.36
N THR A 86 14.00 -2.79 -5.32
CA THR A 86 14.40 -1.74 -4.38
C THR A 86 13.69 -1.93 -3.04
N SER A 87 14.29 -1.41 -1.98
CA SER A 87 13.74 -1.42 -0.64
C SER A 87 14.02 -0.11 0.08
N GLY A 88 13.26 0.16 1.14
CA GLY A 88 13.42 1.37 1.95
C GLY A 88 12.45 1.40 3.11
N ASN A 89 12.32 2.58 3.73
CA ASN A 89 11.34 2.85 4.78
C ASN A 89 10.40 3.97 4.32
N ALA A 90 9.11 3.83 4.61
CA ALA A 90 8.13 4.87 4.34
C ALA A 90 8.36 6.11 5.23
N THR A 91 7.82 7.26 4.82
CA THR A 91 7.70 8.45 5.69
C THR A 91 6.24 8.64 6.05
N GLY A 92 5.90 8.47 7.33
CA GLY A 92 4.56 8.07 7.75
C GLY A 92 4.18 6.80 6.97
N ASN A 93 3.01 6.82 6.32
CA ASN A 93 2.57 5.72 5.45
C ASN A 93 3.04 5.89 3.99
N ARG A 94 3.69 7.00 3.63
CA ARG A 94 3.91 7.38 2.24
C ARG A 94 5.25 6.85 1.71
N VAL A 95 5.22 6.34 0.49
CA VAL A 95 6.39 5.94 -0.29
C VAL A 95 6.46 6.79 -1.55
N ASP A 96 7.63 7.39 -1.80
CA ASP A 96 7.92 8.19 -2.99
C ASP A 96 9.37 7.90 -3.40
N VAL A 97 9.53 7.01 -4.39
CA VAL A 97 10.84 6.49 -4.79
C VAL A 97 10.98 6.45 -6.30
N SER A 98 12.22 6.43 -6.77
CA SER A 98 12.54 6.21 -8.18
C SER A 98 13.46 5.02 -8.33
N PHE A 99 13.21 4.18 -9.33
CA PHE A 99 14.02 3.01 -9.66
C PHE A 99 14.14 2.84 -11.17
N LYS A 100 15.13 2.05 -11.59
CA LYS A 100 15.29 1.67 -13.00
C LYS A 100 14.57 0.38 -13.29
N ILE A 101 13.92 0.30 -14.44
CA ILE A 101 13.34 -0.95 -14.94
C ILE A 101 14.45 -1.96 -15.21
N PRO A 102 14.39 -3.17 -14.62
CA PRO A 102 15.41 -4.20 -14.81
C PRO A 102 15.36 -4.78 -16.22
N SER A 103 16.35 -5.63 -16.54
CA SER A 103 16.38 -6.36 -17.80
C SER A 103 15.26 -7.40 -17.83
N ALA A 104 14.32 -7.24 -18.76
CA ALA A 104 13.25 -8.19 -19.03
C ALA A 104 12.80 -8.08 -20.50
N PRO A 105 12.11 -9.10 -21.05
CA PRO A 105 11.59 -9.07 -22.42
C PRO A 105 10.66 -7.87 -22.67
N ALA A 106 10.43 -7.51 -23.94
CA ALA A 106 9.40 -6.54 -24.26
C ALA A 106 8.00 -7.13 -23.97
N GLY A 107 7.10 -6.33 -23.39
CA GLY A 107 5.80 -6.81 -22.96
C GLY A 107 5.24 -6.08 -21.75
N ASN A 108 4.17 -6.61 -21.18
CA ASN A 108 3.57 -6.12 -19.95
C ASN A 108 4.21 -6.83 -18.76
N HIS A 109 4.64 -6.04 -17.78
CA HIS A 109 5.26 -6.50 -16.53
C HIS A 109 4.51 -5.95 -15.33
N THR A 110 4.62 -6.61 -14.19
CA THR A 110 3.94 -6.20 -12.97
C THR A 110 4.89 -5.51 -12.00
N ILE A 111 4.39 -4.46 -11.36
CA ILE A 111 5.05 -3.75 -10.27
C ILE A 111 4.13 -3.82 -9.06
N THR A 112 4.67 -4.26 -7.93
CA THR A 112 3.97 -4.31 -6.63
C THR A 112 4.81 -3.62 -5.55
N ILE A 113 4.14 -3.20 -4.48
CA ILE A 113 4.80 -2.82 -3.23
C ILE A 113 4.42 -3.81 -2.14
N PHE A 114 5.42 -4.27 -1.40
CA PHE A 114 5.27 -5.19 -0.29
C PHE A 114 5.63 -4.48 1.02
N ASP A 115 4.65 -4.35 1.91
CA ASP A 115 4.81 -3.90 3.30
C ASP A 115 5.37 -5.08 4.11
N VAL A 116 6.64 -4.99 4.50
CA VAL A 116 7.38 -6.12 5.07
C VAL A 116 6.89 -6.45 6.48
N GLU A 117 6.52 -5.43 7.26
CA GLU A 117 6.09 -5.62 8.64
C GLU A 117 4.63 -6.06 8.73
N ASN A 118 3.75 -5.51 7.88
CA ASN A 118 2.36 -5.96 7.79
C ASN A 118 2.17 -7.20 6.90
N ASN A 119 3.26 -7.73 6.32
CA ASN A 119 3.27 -8.88 5.41
C ASN A 119 2.16 -8.81 4.33
N THR A 120 2.02 -7.64 3.70
CA THR A 120 0.93 -7.35 2.76
C THR A 120 1.50 -6.82 1.44
N GLU A 121 1.01 -7.36 0.33
CA GLU A 121 1.36 -6.94 -1.02
C GLU A 121 0.21 -6.16 -1.66
N SER A 122 0.53 -5.09 -2.39
CA SER A 122 -0.48 -4.30 -3.11
C SER A 122 -1.04 -5.05 -4.31
N ALA A 123 -2.17 -4.55 -4.84
CA ALA A 123 -2.57 -4.88 -6.21
C ALA A 123 -1.46 -4.52 -7.22
N PRO A 124 -1.26 -5.31 -8.28
CA PRO A 124 -0.21 -5.07 -9.26
C PRO A 124 -0.54 -3.87 -10.16
N LYS A 125 0.47 -3.05 -10.44
CA LYS A 125 0.44 -2.01 -11.49
C LYS A 125 1.20 -2.50 -12.72
N THR A 126 0.65 -2.31 -13.91
CA THR A 126 1.31 -2.74 -15.14
C THR A 126 2.29 -1.68 -15.65
N PHE A 127 3.52 -2.10 -15.96
CA PHE A 127 4.48 -1.34 -16.74
C PHE A 127 4.75 -2.03 -18.08
N LYS A 128 4.74 -1.29 -19.18
CA LYS A 128 5.00 -1.86 -20.51
C LYS A 128 6.43 -1.61 -20.96
N ILE A 129 7.22 -2.69 -21.09
CA ILE A 129 8.55 -2.63 -21.70
C ILE A 129 8.41 -2.55 -23.23
N LEU A 130 8.94 -1.47 -23.79
CA LEU A 130 9.00 -1.24 -25.24
C LEU A 130 10.24 -1.91 -25.84
N PRO A 131 10.15 -2.51 -27.04
CA PRO A 131 11.31 -3.03 -27.72
C PRO A 131 12.28 -1.90 -28.08
N SER A 132 13.58 -2.19 -28.03
CA SER A 132 14.63 -1.31 -28.56
C SER A 132 15.47 -2.09 -29.56
N TYR A 133 15.42 -1.67 -30.83
CA TYR A 133 16.27 -2.22 -31.87
C TYR A 133 16.67 -1.14 -32.86
N SER A 134 17.82 -1.35 -33.51
CA SER A 134 18.33 -0.53 -34.62
C SER A 134 18.69 -1.44 -35.78
N LEU A 135 18.20 -1.10 -36.97
CA LEU A 135 18.49 -1.80 -38.22
C LEU A 135 19.37 -0.91 -39.10
N LYS A 136 20.48 -1.45 -39.59
CA LYS A 136 21.33 -0.78 -40.59
C LYS A 136 21.56 -1.73 -41.75
N ALA A 137 21.08 -1.36 -42.93
CA ALA A 137 21.43 -2.04 -44.17
C ALA A 137 22.66 -1.37 -44.78
N TYR A 138 23.54 -2.16 -45.38
CA TYR A 138 24.61 -1.63 -46.20
C TYR A 138 24.01 -0.83 -47.38
N THR A 139 24.51 0.39 -47.60
CA THR A 139 24.15 1.24 -48.73
C THR A 139 25.44 1.65 -49.43
N PRO A 140 25.68 1.25 -50.69
CA PRO A 140 26.89 1.64 -51.42
C PRO A 140 26.88 3.14 -51.77
N GLU A 141 28.06 3.74 -51.87
CA GLU A 141 28.19 5.14 -52.31
C GLU A 141 28.00 5.25 -53.84
N PRO A 142 27.35 6.33 -54.35
CA PRO A 142 27.22 6.55 -55.78
C PRO A 142 28.58 6.60 -56.50
N PRO A 143 28.70 6.06 -57.73
CA PRO A 143 27.63 5.55 -58.58
C PRO A 143 27.27 4.08 -58.34
N MET A 144 27.89 3.39 -57.36
CA MET A 144 27.58 1.98 -57.10
C MET A 144 26.14 1.83 -56.63
N GLN A 145 25.44 0.86 -57.21
CA GLN A 145 24.07 0.48 -56.87
C GLN A 145 24.03 -1.02 -56.60
N LEU A 146 23.08 -1.43 -55.76
CA LEU A 146 22.78 -2.85 -55.54
C LEU A 146 21.99 -3.39 -56.74
N GLN A 147 22.36 -4.55 -57.25
CA GLN A 147 21.66 -5.25 -58.33
C GLN A 147 20.70 -6.31 -57.78
N GLU A 148 19.69 -6.66 -58.58
CA GLU A 148 18.80 -7.78 -58.26
C GLU A 148 19.60 -9.08 -58.15
N GLY A 149 19.45 -9.79 -57.03
CA GLY A 149 20.23 -11.00 -56.72
C GLY A 149 21.45 -10.76 -55.84
N ASP A 150 21.83 -9.50 -55.58
CA ASP A 150 22.93 -9.19 -54.67
C ASP A 150 22.60 -9.56 -53.21
N SER A 151 23.57 -10.13 -52.52
CA SER A 151 23.49 -10.33 -51.07
C SER A 151 23.88 -9.06 -50.33
N VAL A 152 23.02 -8.62 -49.40
CA VAL A 152 23.22 -7.41 -48.59
C VAL A 152 23.37 -7.77 -47.13
N ASN A 153 24.41 -7.26 -46.48
CA ASN A 153 24.57 -7.40 -45.04
C ASN A 153 23.63 -6.43 -44.32
N ILE A 154 22.78 -6.99 -43.45
CA ILE A 154 21.89 -6.25 -42.55
C ILE A 154 22.42 -6.42 -41.13
N SER A 155 22.75 -5.30 -40.49
CA SER A 155 23.13 -5.28 -39.08
C SER A 155 21.90 -4.96 -38.22
N LEU A 156 21.53 -5.90 -37.35
CA LEU A 156 20.49 -5.71 -36.35
C LEU A 156 21.15 -5.60 -34.97
N SER A 157 20.86 -4.51 -34.26
CA SER A 157 21.21 -4.37 -32.85
C SER A 157 19.92 -4.38 -32.03
N ILE A 158 19.83 -5.26 -31.05
CA ILE A 158 18.74 -5.31 -30.07
C ILE A 158 19.34 -4.82 -28.75
N THR A 159 18.64 -3.92 -28.07
CA THR A 159 19.11 -3.26 -26.83
C THR A 159 18.07 -3.41 -25.72
#